data_AF-A0A8C5SCC6-F1
#
_entry.id   AF-A0A8C5SCC6-F1
#
_cell.length_a   1.000
_cell.length_b   1.000
_cell.length_c   1.000
_cell.angle_alpha   90.00
_cell.angle_beta   90.00
_cell.angle_gamma   90.00
#
_symmetry.space_group_name_H-M   'P 1'
#
loop_
_entity.id
_entity.type
_entity.pdbx_description
1 polymer ?
#
loop_
_entity_poly.entity_id
_entity_poly.type
_entity_poly.pdbx_seq_one_letter_code
_entity_poly.pdbx_strand_id
1 'polypeptide(L)'
;DSLWKGLTALLLISNLILHMDTVIEILNDVEFHFKTPDLIMAQLYQELEFCNSKVCQFVLGPVTSRTLDLPYLSKAKRMFFKNLMNHTFHGSEVEHGVVLTPDGTTISISHLFAGIAAGLKMKNELTLPEKPLITGPPNNSGEESQLSLDPLISSTISMDLGMTFLLFYSKQNQVALGPNGCWDSISEPRTFILMGPPSYMPDAVINGAMDGFILGTHLVEKVDPPSNISVLLNDYYGSKGLNGKEKIRSNFRRKIFAALLSKEKLQEQVENALGLLWKMNEASSLFEGITDKKLTFLTKQAIDEFMTMYVECPAIIPRCIWGARPYKGTPTQLKLPLGFVYIHHTSTPSKPCQNFSTCAADMRSMQRFHQDDRGWDDIGYRAHPVDPRDTTKSLVDPGEALFA
;
A
#
# COMPACT_ATOMS: atom_id res chain seq x y z
N ASP A 1 33.44 -18.61 -16.31
CA ASP A 1 32.15 -18.92 -16.96
C ASP A 1 30.91 -18.98 -16.05
N SER A 2 30.97 -19.51 -14.82
CA SER A 2 29.79 -19.50 -13.91
C SER A 2 29.47 -18.12 -13.32
N LEU A 3 30.50 -17.31 -13.00
CA LEU A 3 30.34 -15.92 -12.53
C LEU A 3 29.76 -14.98 -13.60
N TRP A 4 30.09 -15.21 -14.88
CA TRP A 4 29.54 -14.45 -16.00
C TRP A 4 28.10 -14.87 -16.37
N LYS A 5 27.73 -16.14 -16.14
CA LYS A 5 26.33 -16.60 -16.28
C LYS A 5 25.42 -16.07 -15.16
N GLY A 6 25.95 -15.86 -13.96
CA GLY A 6 25.26 -15.15 -12.86
C GLY A 6 25.04 -13.67 -13.17
N LEU A 7 26.07 -12.97 -13.64
CA LEU A 7 25.93 -11.57 -14.06
C LEU A 7 25.02 -11.40 -15.27
N THR A 8 25.05 -12.31 -16.26
CA THR A 8 24.17 -12.23 -17.44
C THR A 8 22.72 -12.62 -17.15
N ALA A 9 22.47 -13.48 -16.16
CA ALA A 9 21.12 -13.71 -15.63
C ALA A 9 20.59 -12.48 -14.87
N LEU A 10 21.45 -11.76 -14.13
CA LEU A 10 21.13 -10.46 -13.52
C LEU A 10 20.98 -9.33 -14.57
N LEU A 11 21.76 -9.35 -15.65
CA LEU A 11 21.67 -8.39 -16.76
C LEU A 11 20.48 -8.67 -17.70
N LEU A 12 19.79 -9.80 -17.58
CA LEU A 12 18.51 -10.05 -18.27
C LEU A 12 17.29 -9.66 -17.41
N ILE A 13 17.51 -9.28 -16.14
CA ILE A 13 16.51 -8.65 -15.25
C ILE A 13 16.41 -7.13 -15.56
N SER A 14 17.29 -6.57 -16.39
CA SER A 14 17.66 -5.16 -16.34
C SER A 14 16.95 -4.19 -17.29
N ASN A 15 15.78 -4.49 -17.87
CA ASN A 15 15.14 -3.53 -18.81
C ASN A 15 13.71 -3.12 -18.50
N LEU A 16 12.98 -3.84 -17.62
CA LEU A 16 11.63 -3.43 -17.26
C LEU A 16 11.68 -2.44 -16.09
N ILE A 17 10.91 -1.37 -16.24
CA ILE A 17 10.81 -0.29 -15.27
C ILE A 17 9.72 -0.66 -14.25
N LEU A 18 9.95 -0.34 -12.98
CA LEU A 18 9.01 -0.58 -11.88
C LEU A 18 7.93 0.53 -11.82
N HIS A 19 7.18 0.66 -12.91
CA HIS A 19 6.07 1.58 -13.04
C HIS A 19 4.75 0.81 -13.24
N MET A 20 3.64 1.35 -12.73
CA MET A 20 2.32 0.73 -12.85
C MET A 20 1.93 0.44 -14.31
N ASP A 21 2.28 1.31 -15.25
CA ASP A 21 1.99 1.09 -16.67
C ASP A 21 2.64 -0.19 -17.21
N THR A 22 3.83 -0.56 -16.73
CA THR A 22 4.49 -1.82 -17.10
C THR A 22 3.74 -3.02 -16.54
N VAL A 23 3.18 -2.91 -15.32
CA VAL A 23 2.32 -3.95 -14.74
C VAL A 23 1.05 -4.12 -15.58
N ILE A 24 0.40 -3.01 -15.93
CA ILE A 24 -0.82 -3.00 -16.76
C ILE A 24 -0.56 -3.60 -18.15
N GLU A 25 0.55 -3.25 -18.80
CA GLU A 25 0.92 -3.79 -20.11
C GLU A 25 1.04 -5.32 -20.07
N ILE A 26 1.76 -5.85 -19.08
CA ILE A 26 1.96 -7.29 -18.98
C ILE A 26 0.66 -8.00 -18.54
N LEU A 27 -0.16 -7.39 -17.68
CA LEU A 27 -1.49 -7.92 -17.37
C LEU A 27 -2.36 -8.02 -18.63
N ASN A 28 -2.31 -7.01 -19.49
CA ASN A 28 -3.04 -7.02 -20.75
C ASN A 28 -2.57 -8.17 -21.67
N ASP A 29 -1.26 -8.44 -21.73
CA ASP A 29 -0.73 -9.62 -22.45
C ASP A 29 -1.25 -10.94 -21.85
N VAL A 30 -1.31 -11.05 -20.52
CA VAL A 30 -1.84 -12.23 -19.80
C VAL A 30 -3.32 -12.42 -20.10
N GLU A 31 -4.11 -11.35 -20.02
CA GLU A 31 -5.55 -11.32 -20.25
C GLU A 31 -5.93 -11.57 -21.70
N PHE A 32 -5.09 -11.16 -22.66
CA PHE A 32 -5.30 -11.50 -24.06
C PHE A 32 -5.32 -13.02 -24.27
N HIS A 33 -4.52 -13.76 -23.51
CA HIS A 33 -4.44 -15.22 -23.59
C HIS A 33 -5.45 -15.96 -22.69
N PHE A 34 -5.95 -15.33 -21.63
CA PHE A 34 -6.91 -15.92 -20.69
C PHE A 34 -8.28 -15.23 -20.75
N LYS A 35 -9.33 -15.99 -21.09
CA LYS A 35 -10.66 -15.42 -21.38
C LYS A 35 -11.46 -14.90 -20.18
N THR A 36 -11.05 -15.17 -18.94
CA THR A 36 -11.79 -14.73 -17.74
C THR A 36 -10.84 -14.18 -16.64
N PRO A 37 -11.13 -13.00 -16.06
CA PRO A 37 -10.33 -12.41 -14.98
C PRO A 37 -10.16 -13.31 -13.74
N ASP A 38 -11.18 -14.10 -13.42
CA ASP A 38 -11.19 -15.00 -12.26
C ASP A 38 -10.17 -16.11 -12.37
N LEU A 39 -10.00 -16.66 -13.59
CA LEU A 39 -9.01 -17.70 -13.85
C LEU A 39 -7.60 -17.13 -13.73
N ILE A 40 -7.40 -15.89 -14.18
CA ILE A 40 -6.12 -15.17 -14.13
C ILE A 40 -5.72 -14.89 -12.69
N MET A 41 -6.62 -14.41 -11.82
CA MET A 41 -6.27 -14.18 -10.43
C MET A 41 -6.14 -15.46 -9.63
N ALA A 42 -6.99 -16.47 -9.84
CA ALA A 42 -6.84 -17.77 -9.20
C ALA A 42 -5.50 -18.44 -9.60
N GLN A 43 -5.02 -18.20 -10.82
CA GLN A 43 -3.74 -18.69 -11.32
C GLN A 43 -2.55 -17.83 -10.92
N LEU A 44 -2.70 -16.50 -10.90
CA LEU A 44 -1.70 -15.61 -10.33
C LEU A 44 -1.51 -15.97 -8.86
N TYR A 45 -2.60 -16.12 -8.09
CA TYR A 45 -2.63 -16.65 -6.71
C TYR A 45 -1.83 -17.94 -6.51
N GLN A 46 -1.82 -18.84 -7.50
CA GLN A 46 -1.11 -20.12 -7.42
C GLN A 46 0.42 -19.98 -7.53
N GLU A 47 0.93 -18.92 -8.16
CA GLU A 47 2.37 -18.58 -8.21
C GLU A 47 2.80 -17.63 -7.09
N LEU A 48 1.84 -17.01 -6.38
CA LEU A 48 2.18 -16.12 -5.28
C LEU A 48 2.55 -16.97 -4.07
N GLU A 49 3.81 -16.90 -3.65
CA GLU A 49 4.20 -17.27 -2.28
C GLU A 49 3.49 -16.39 -1.22
N PHE A 50 2.74 -15.37 -1.65
CA PHE A 50 1.95 -14.43 -0.87
C PHE A 50 0.99 -15.09 0.14
N CYS A 51 0.43 -16.26 -0.18
CA CYS A 51 -0.59 -16.92 0.65
C CYS A 51 -0.13 -18.29 1.19
N ASN A 52 1.15 -18.40 1.57
CA ASN A 52 1.68 -19.62 2.17
C ASN A 52 1.40 -19.74 3.67
N SER A 53 0.97 -18.66 4.35
CA SER A 53 0.56 -18.74 5.75
C SER A 53 -0.77 -19.49 5.88
N LYS A 54 -0.95 -20.27 6.96
CA LYS A 54 -2.23 -20.96 7.16
C LYS A 54 -3.35 -19.96 7.37
N VAL A 55 -3.04 -18.79 7.93
CA VAL A 55 -3.97 -17.67 8.09
C VAL A 55 -4.48 -17.15 6.74
N CYS A 56 -3.60 -16.96 5.76
CA CYS A 56 -4.03 -16.52 4.43
C CYS A 56 -4.83 -17.62 3.72
N GLN A 57 -4.41 -18.89 3.80
CA GLN A 57 -5.18 -20.02 3.26
C GLN A 57 -6.54 -20.22 3.97
N PHE A 58 -6.64 -19.83 5.23
CA PHE A 58 -7.88 -19.87 5.99
C PHE A 58 -8.89 -18.84 5.48
N VAL A 59 -8.43 -17.62 5.18
CA VAL A 59 -9.28 -16.52 4.67
C VAL A 59 -9.62 -16.69 3.20
N LEU A 60 -8.61 -17.01 2.38
CA LEU A 60 -8.74 -17.07 0.92
C LEU A 60 -8.94 -18.49 0.38
N GLY A 61 -8.98 -19.51 1.24
CA GLY A 61 -9.17 -20.90 0.87
C GLY A 61 -7.88 -21.62 0.45
N PRO A 62 -7.91 -22.97 0.37
CA PRO A 62 -6.73 -23.76 0.01
C PRO A 62 -6.33 -23.52 -1.44
N VAL A 63 -5.07 -23.13 -1.67
CA VAL A 63 -4.50 -22.93 -3.00
C VAL A 63 -3.98 -24.28 -3.51
N THR A 64 -4.58 -24.82 -4.59
CA THR A 64 -4.03 -26.01 -5.26
C THR A 64 -2.77 -25.59 -6.05
N SER A 65 -1.60 -25.98 -5.56
CA SER A 65 -0.30 -25.72 -6.21
C SER A 65 -0.25 -26.28 -7.63
N ARG A 66 -0.45 -25.41 -8.63
CA ARG A 66 -0.08 -25.69 -10.00
C ARG A 66 0.73 -24.50 -10.49
N THR A 67 2.01 -24.73 -10.74
CA THR A 67 2.89 -23.67 -11.26
C THR A 67 2.30 -23.12 -12.56
N LEU A 68 2.15 -21.81 -12.63
CA LEU A 68 1.76 -21.11 -13.83
C LEU A 68 2.97 -21.03 -14.75
N ASP A 69 3.13 -22.07 -15.57
CA ASP A 69 3.89 -21.89 -16.79
C ASP A 69 3.08 -20.92 -17.65
N LEU A 70 3.56 -19.68 -17.76
CA LEU A 70 3.06 -18.63 -18.65
C LEU A 70 3.89 -18.64 -19.93
N PRO A 71 3.85 -19.70 -20.77
CA PRO A 71 4.83 -19.91 -21.85
C PRO A 71 4.80 -18.80 -22.89
N TYR A 72 3.66 -18.11 -23.01
CA TYR A 72 3.44 -17.02 -23.95
C TYR A 72 4.10 -15.70 -23.51
N LEU A 73 4.37 -15.50 -22.20
CA LEU A 73 5.15 -14.35 -21.76
C LEU A 73 6.63 -14.56 -22.07
N SER A 74 7.37 -13.47 -22.27
CA SER A 74 8.83 -13.57 -22.31
C SER A 74 9.37 -13.98 -20.94
N LYS A 75 10.57 -14.60 -20.91
CA LYS A 75 11.25 -14.94 -19.65
C LYS A 75 11.41 -13.72 -18.74
N ALA A 76 11.67 -12.55 -19.32
CA ALA A 76 11.80 -11.29 -18.60
C ALA A 76 10.46 -10.86 -17.96
N LYS A 77 9.34 -10.88 -18.71
CA LYS A 77 8.00 -10.54 -18.18
C LYS A 77 7.57 -11.49 -17.06
N ARG A 78 7.82 -12.80 -17.21
CA ARG A 78 7.55 -13.79 -16.15
C ARG A 78 8.33 -13.50 -14.86
N MET A 79 9.63 -13.25 -14.98
CA MET A 79 10.49 -12.99 -13.84
C MET A 79 10.16 -11.65 -13.16
N PHE A 80 9.79 -10.65 -13.95
CA PHE A 80 9.29 -9.36 -13.44
C PHE A 80 8.04 -9.55 -12.57
N PHE A 81 7.03 -10.26 -13.07
CA PHE A 81 5.84 -10.57 -12.26
C PHE A 81 6.18 -11.34 -11.00
N LYS A 82 6.99 -12.41 -11.10
CA LYS A 82 7.39 -13.18 -9.93
C LYS A 82 8.06 -12.33 -8.86
N ASN A 83 8.95 -11.41 -9.26
CA ASN A 83 9.63 -10.51 -8.32
C ASN A 83 8.67 -9.46 -7.72
N LEU A 84 7.69 -8.98 -8.48
CA LEU A 84 6.68 -8.05 -7.97
C LEU A 84 5.78 -8.68 -6.91
N MET A 85 5.48 -9.96 -7.06
CA MET A 85 4.62 -10.70 -6.14
C MET A 85 5.34 -11.14 -4.87
N ASN A 86 6.67 -11.22 -4.87
CA ASN A 86 7.47 -11.57 -3.71
C ASN A 86 7.96 -10.30 -2.99
N HIS A 87 7.04 -9.66 -2.25
CA HIS A 87 7.39 -8.51 -1.42
C HIS A 87 8.36 -8.93 -0.32
N THR A 88 9.54 -8.35 -0.35
CA THR A 88 10.66 -8.69 0.53
C THR A 88 11.54 -7.46 0.74
N PHE A 89 12.39 -7.54 1.76
CA PHE A 89 13.45 -6.56 2.00
C PHE A 89 14.80 -7.21 1.73
N HIS A 90 15.68 -6.50 1.01
CA HIS A 90 17.07 -6.92 0.85
C HIS A 90 17.99 -5.98 1.64
N GLY A 91 18.74 -6.54 2.58
CA GLY A 91 19.46 -5.74 3.57
C GLY A 91 18.48 -5.00 4.48
N SER A 92 18.84 -3.79 4.93
CA SER A 92 18.02 -2.99 5.84
C SER A 92 17.18 -1.90 5.18
N GLU A 93 17.32 -1.65 3.87
CA GLU A 93 16.77 -0.42 3.25
C GLU A 93 16.14 -0.59 1.86
N VAL A 94 16.42 -1.66 1.11
CA VAL A 94 15.85 -1.84 -0.23
C VAL A 94 14.56 -2.66 -0.14
N GLU A 95 13.45 -2.08 -0.60
CA GLU A 95 12.15 -2.73 -0.63
C GLU A 95 11.86 -3.25 -2.06
N HIS A 96 11.52 -4.54 -2.16
CA HIS A 96 11.16 -5.22 -3.40
C HIS A 96 9.65 -5.51 -3.44
N GLY A 97 9.11 -5.75 -4.63
CA GLY A 97 7.67 -6.02 -4.79
C GLY A 97 6.81 -4.77 -4.92
N VAL A 98 7.43 -3.61 -5.15
CA VAL A 98 6.76 -2.30 -5.22
C VAL A 98 6.91 -1.64 -6.58
N VAL A 99 5.98 -0.74 -6.92
CA VAL A 99 6.02 0.04 -8.16
C VAL A 99 5.63 1.50 -7.91
N LEU A 100 6.15 2.40 -8.75
CA LEU A 100 5.73 3.80 -8.81
C LEU A 100 4.41 3.90 -9.58
N THR A 101 3.43 4.60 -9.01
CA THR A 101 2.12 4.84 -9.63
C THR A 101 2.05 6.25 -10.24
N PRO A 102 1.15 6.50 -11.23
CA PRO A 102 1.01 7.80 -11.89
C PRO A 102 0.59 8.95 -10.96
N ASP A 103 0.01 8.66 -9.80
CA ASP A 103 -0.31 9.65 -8.76
C ASP A 103 0.92 10.09 -7.93
N GLY A 104 2.09 9.51 -8.20
CA GLY A 104 3.33 9.80 -7.50
C GLY A 104 3.52 9.01 -6.21
N THR A 105 2.64 8.07 -5.89
CA THR A 105 2.82 7.18 -4.73
C THR A 105 3.55 5.89 -5.12
N THR A 106 4.04 5.17 -4.11
CA THR A 106 4.59 3.83 -4.29
C THR A 106 3.63 2.85 -3.65
N ILE A 107 3.40 1.71 -4.30
CA ILE A 107 2.51 0.65 -3.78
C ILE A 107 3.16 -0.72 -3.87
N SER A 108 2.76 -1.62 -2.99
CA SER A 108 3.04 -3.06 -3.08
C SER A 108 2.03 -3.75 -4.00
N ILE A 109 2.53 -4.44 -5.03
CA ILE A 109 1.69 -5.15 -6.00
C ILE A 109 1.04 -6.39 -5.38
N SER A 110 1.76 -7.09 -4.50
CA SER A 110 1.23 -8.27 -3.84
C SER A 110 -0.03 -7.97 -3.02
N HIS A 111 0.00 -6.90 -2.22
CA HIS A 111 -1.13 -6.46 -1.38
C HIS A 111 -2.29 -5.88 -2.21
N LEU A 112 -1.99 -5.17 -3.30
CA LEU A 112 -3.01 -4.73 -4.27
C LEU A 112 -3.79 -5.92 -4.83
N PHE A 113 -3.07 -6.94 -5.31
CA PHE A 113 -3.65 -8.11 -5.94
C PHE A 113 -4.39 -9.00 -4.95
N ALA A 114 -3.94 -9.03 -3.70
CA ALA A 114 -4.65 -9.71 -2.62
C ALA A 114 -6.10 -9.23 -2.47
N GLY A 115 -6.31 -7.91 -2.45
CA GLY A 115 -7.64 -7.34 -2.30
C GLY A 115 -8.51 -7.49 -3.54
N ILE A 116 -7.95 -7.28 -4.74
CA ILE A 116 -8.66 -7.54 -6.00
C ILE A 116 -9.24 -8.94 -6.01
N ALA A 117 -8.42 -9.91 -5.64
CA ALA A 117 -8.79 -11.30 -5.84
C ALA A 117 -9.57 -11.89 -4.66
N ALA A 118 -9.46 -11.34 -3.45
CA ALA A 118 -10.46 -11.51 -2.40
C ALA A 118 -11.84 -11.01 -2.86
N GLY A 119 -11.91 -9.84 -3.50
CA GLY A 119 -13.16 -9.29 -4.06
C GLY A 119 -13.77 -10.17 -5.15
N LEU A 120 -12.97 -10.66 -6.11
CA LEU A 120 -13.43 -11.60 -7.14
C LEU A 120 -13.94 -12.91 -6.54
N LYS A 121 -13.22 -13.46 -5.55
CA LYS A 121 -13.64 -14.67 -4.85
C LYS A 121 -14.99 -14.47 -4.17
N MET A 122 -15.15 -13.40 -3.39
CA MET A 122 -16.42 -13.08 -2.70
C MET A 122 -17.59 -12.92 -3.67
N LYS A 123 -17.36 -12.27 -4.82
CA LYS A 123 -18.38 -12.14 -5.88
C LYS A 123 -18.87 -13.49 -6.40
N ASN A 124 -17.94 -14.42 -6.61
CA ASN A 124 -18.22 -15.72 -7.20
C ASN A 124 -18.82 -16.72 -6.21
N GLU A 125 -18.44 -16.63 -4.93
CA GLU A 125 -18.87 -17.62 -3.93
C GLU A 125 -20.24 -17.34 -3.30
N LEU A 126 -20.87 -16.16 -3.51
CA LEU A 126 -22.27 -15.79 -3.18
C LEU A 126 -22.82 -16.12 -1.77
N THR A 127 -22.06 -16.80 -0.92
CA THR A 127 -22.37 -17.21 0.44
C THR A 127 -21.11 -16.97 1.26
N LEU A 128 -21.15 -15.95 2.13
CA LEU A 128 -20.25 -15.87 3.27
C LEU A 128 -20.30 -17.23 4.01
N PRO A 129 -19.21 -17.70 4.63
CA PRO A 129 -19.30 -18.88 5.49
C PRO A 129 -20.32 -18.57 6.60
N GLU A 130 -21.54 -19.12 6.49
CA GLU A 130 -22.58 -19.00 7.52
C GLU A 130 -22.19 -19.74 8.81
N LYS A 131 -21.07 -20.46 8.82
CA LYS A 131 -20.55 -21.15 9.99
C LYS A 131 -19.58 -20.25 10.76
N PRO A 132 -19.75 -20.12 12.09
CA PRO A 132 -18.78 -19.46 12.97
C PRO A 132 -17.39 -20.04 12.72
N LEU A 133 -16.41 -19.17 12.48
CA LEU A 133 -15.11 -19.57 11.97
C LEU A 133 -14.30 -20.40 12.97
N ILE A 134 -14.45 -20.18 14.29
CA ILE A 134 -13.92 -21.03 15.39
C ILE A 134 -14.75 -20.80 16.67
N THR A 135 -15.32 -21.86 17.28
CA THR A 135 -15.86 -21.81 18.66
C THR A 135 -14.70 -21.86 19.68
N GLY A 136 -14.63 -20.89 20.60
CA GLY A 136 -13.65 -20.89 21.69
C GLY A 136 -14.13 -21.72 22.89
N PRO A 137 -13.26 -22.10 23.86
CA PRO A 137 -13.72 -22.57 25.15
C PRO A 137 -14.55 -21.46 25.83
N PRO A 138 -15.61 -21.78 26.58
CA PRO A 138 -16.45 -20.77 27.20
C PRO A 138 -15.64 -19.91 28.17
N ASN A 139 -15.77 -18.59 28.03
CA ASN A 139 -15.29 -17.65 29.03
C ASN A 139 -16.04 -17.89 30.35
N ASN A 140 -15.51 -17.41 31.49
CA ASN A 140 -16.16 -17.53 32.81
C ASN A 140 -17.58 -16.90 32.91
N SER A 141 -18.08 -16.32 31.82
CA SER A 141 -19.43 -15.77 31.63
C SER A 141 -20.36 -16.65 30.77
N GLY A 142 -19.89 -17.77 30.20
CA GLY A 142 -20.71 -18.70 29.41
C GLY A 142 -21.01 -18.30 27.95
N GLU A 143 -20.42 -17.22 27.43
CA GLU A 143 -20.56 -16.82 26.01
C GLU A 143 -19.38 -17.33 25.17
N GLU A 144 -19.67 -18.09 24.11
CA GLU A 144 -18.70 -18.41 23.05
C GLU A 144 -18.43 -17.15 22.23
N SER A 145 -17.21 -16.62 22.27
CA SER A 145 -16.81 -15.48 21.42
C SER A 145 -16.72 -15.94 19.96
N GLN A 146 -17.74 -15.65 19.15
CA GLN A 146 -17.76 -15.90 17.72
C GLN A 146 -16.82 -14.92 17.01
N LEU A 147 -15.74 -15.43 16.41
CA LEU A 147 -14.87 -14.63 15.54
C LEU A 147 -15.51 -14.52 14.14
N SER A 148 -15.80 -13.30 13.71
CA SER A 148 -16.31 -13.01 12.36
C SER A 148 -15.31 -12.16 11.60
N LEU A 149 -14.65 -12.76 10.61
CA LEU A 149 -13.72 -12.07 9.73
C LEU A 149 -14.38 -11.84 8.38
N ASP A 150 -14.38 -10.59 7.95
CA ASP A 150 -14.66 -10.21 6.58
C ASP A 150 -13.44 -10.60 5.72
N PRO A 151 -13.60 -11.49 4.71
CA PRO A 151 -12.45 -11.97 3.94
C PRO A 151 -11.68 -10.86 3.25
N LEU A 152 -12.36 -9.82 2.76
CA LEU A 152 -11.73 -8.72 2.05
C LEU A 152 -10.99 -7.78 3.01
N ILE A 153 -11.59 -7.41 4.14
CA ILE A 153 -10.93 -6.55 5.14
C ILE A 153 -9.73 -7.29 5.76
N SER A 154 -9.89 -8.57 6.06
CA SER A 154 -8.84 -9.37 6.70
C SER A 154 -7.66 -9.65 5.79
N SER A 155 -7.88 -9.99 4.52
CA SER A 155 -6.80 -10.27 3.58
C SER A 155 -6.07 -9.02 3.06
N THR A 156 -6.62 -7.83 3.28
CA THR A 156 -6.03 -6.58 2.78
C THR A 156 -5.36 -5.78 3.88
N ILE A 157 -5.99 -5.63 5.03
CA ILE A 157 -5.50 -4.65 6.02
C ILE A 157 -5.52 -5.13 7.46
N SER A 158 -6.57 -5.82 7.94
CA SER A 158 -6.71 -6.01 9.38
C SER A 158 -5.72 -7.02 9.96
N MET A 159 -5.34 -8.06 9.21
CA MET A 159 -4.33 -9.03 9.63
C MET A 159 -2.95 -8.38 9.72
N ASP A 160 -2.53 -7.68 8.66
CA ASP A 160 -1.21 -7.05 8.62
C ASP A 160 -1.10 -5.90 9.63
N LEU A 161 -2.19 -5.14 9.83
CA LEU A 161 -2.23 -4.06 10.82
C LEU A 161 -2.14 -4.60 12.26
N GLY A 162 -2.79 -5.72 12.55
CA GLY A 162 -2.61 -6.41 13.83
C GLY A 162 -1.16 -6.90 13.99
N MET A 163 -0.63 -7.57 12.98
CA MET A 163 0.71 -8.16 12.99
C MET A 163 1.82 -7.11 13.16
N THR A 164 1.73 -5.98 12.45
CA THR A 164 2.77 -4.94 12.53
C THR A 164 2.90 -4.35 13.93
N PHE A 165 1.79 -4.19 14.66
CA PHE A 165 1.80 -3.71 16.05
C PHE A 165 2.27 -4.77 17.05
N LEU A 166 2.01 -6.06 16.81
CA LEU A 166 2.61 -7.15 17.60
C LEU A 166 4.13 -7.18 17.42
N LEU A 167 4.63 -7.05 16.20
CA LEU A 167 6.06 -7.03 15.89
C LEU A 167 6.76 -5.81 16.49
N PHE A 168 6.12 -4.65 16.43
CA PHE A 168 6.60 -3.44 17.09
C PHE A 168 6.65 -3.60 18.62
N TYR A 169 5.58 -4.10 19.23
CA TYR A 169 5.51 -4.27 20.69
C TYR A 169 6.50 -5.31 21.23
N SER A 170 6.72 -6.40 20.48
CA SER A 170 7.73 -7.42 20.77
C SER A 170 9.16 -6.96 20.47
N LYS A 171 9.35 -5.70 20.03
CA LYS A 171 10.63 -5.08 19.67
C LYS A 171 11.37 -5.78 18.54
N GLN A 172 10.66 -6.54 17.71
CA GLN A 172 11.22 -7.10 16.48
C GLN A 172 11.32 -6.04 15.39
N ASN A 173 10.41 -5.07 15.37
CA ASN A 173 10.47 -3.90 14.52
C ASN A 173 10.68 -2.62 15.34
N GLN A 174 11.43 -1.68 14.77
CA GLN A 174 11.74 -0.40 15.44
C GLN A 174 10.61 0.63 15.32
N VAL A 175 9.76 0.48 14.30
CA VAL A 175 8.63 1.35 13.99
C VAL A 175 7.40 0.50 13.68
N ALA A 176 6.22 0.99 14.03
CA ALA A 176 4.97 0.27 13.84
C ALA A 176 4.41 0.37 12.41
N LEU A 177 4.48 1.55 11.80
CA LEU A 177 3.98 1.82 10.45
C LEU A 177 5.00 2.64 9.65
N GLY A 178 4.98 2.48 8.33
CA GLY A 178 5.92 3.13 7.43
C GLY A 178 7.32 2.49 7.46
N PRO A 179 8.36 3.19 7.00
CA PRO A 179 8.35 4.52 6.39
C PRO A 179 7.99 4.46 4.89
N ASN A 180 8.01 5.64 4.27
CA ASN A 180 8.11 5.78 2.82
C ASN A 180 9.58 5.67 2.35
N GLY A 181 9.79 5.78 1.05
CA GLY A 181 11.09 5.67 0.40
C GLY A 181 11.26 6.61 -0.80
N CYS A 182 12.38 6.41 -1.49
CA CYS A 182 12.76 7.13 -2.68
C CYS A 182 13.15 6.15 -3.79
N TRP A 183 12.73 6.46 -5.01
CA TRP A 183 13.22 5.78 -6.19
C TRP A 183 14.58 6.31 -6.60
N ASP A 184 15.42 5.45 -7.17
CA ASP A 184 16.67 5.81 -7.84
C ASP A 184 16.44 6.73 -9.05
N SER A 185 15.34 6.52 -9.76
CA SER A 185 14.88 7.36 -10.86
C SER A 185 13.35 7.43 -10.89
N ILE A 186 12.79 8.61 -11.16
CA ILE A 186 11.34 8.80 -11.30
C ILE A 186 10.87 8.52 -12.73
N SER A 187 11.72 8.77 -13.73
CA SER A 187 11.40 8.46 -15.12
C SER A 187 11.59 6.98 -15.45
N GLU A 188 12.55 6.32 -14.78
CA GLU A 188 12.88 4.91 -14.99
C GLU A 188 13.12 4.19 -13.65
N PRO A 189 12.13 4.11 -12.76
CA PRO A 189 12.26 3.49 -11.43
C PRO A 189 12.75 2.03 -11.52
N ARG A 190 13.80 1.71 -10.77
CA ARG A 190 14.36 0.35 -10.70
C ARG A 190 14.68 -0.10 -9.28
N THR A 191 14.95 0.84 -8.38
CA THR A 191 15.27 0.54 -6.98
C THR A 191 14.53 1.51 -6.07
N PHE A 192 13.77 0.98 -5.11
CA PHE A 192 13.13 1.76 -4.07
C PHE A 192 13.88 1.59 -2.74
N ILE A 193 14.29 2.71 -2.15
CA ILE A 193 15.09 2.75 -0.93
C ILE A 193 14.29 3.45 0.16
N LEU A 194 14.09 2.78 1.28
CA LEU A 194 13.38 3.32 2.44
C LEU A 194 14.13 4.50 3.07
N MET A 195 13.38 5.50 3.54
CA MET A 195 13.92 6.67 4.23
C MET A 195 14.15 6.46 5.73
N GLY A 196 13.97 5.23 6.22
CA GLY A 196 14.09 4.87 7.62
C GLY A 196 14.03 3.35 7.83
N PRO A 197 14.07 2.88 9.08
CA PRO A 197 14.01 1.45 9.38
C PRO A 197 12.67 0.85 8.92
N PRO A 198 12.67 -0.34 8.27
CA PRO A 198 11.43 -0.96 7.81
C PRO A 198 10.52 -1.35 8.97
N SER A 199 9.21 -1.09 8.83
CA SER A 199 8.18 -1.81 9.59
C SER A 199 7.70 -3.03 8.79
N TYR A 200 6.75 -3.78 9.35
CA TYR A 200 6.07 -4.86 8.63
C TYR A 200 5.07 -4.30 7.60
N MET A 201 4.60 -3.06 7.81
CA MET A 201 3.77 -2.32 6.86
C MET A 201 4.40 -0.97 6.46
N PRO A 202 5.40 -0.96 5.56
CA PRO A 202 5.85 0.26 4.92
C PRO A 202 4.72 0.99 4.18
N ASP A 203 4.92 2.26 3.84
CA ASP A 203 3.89 3.06 3.16
C ASP A 203 3.43 2.41 1.85
N ALA A 204 4.34 1.72 1.14
CA ALA A 204 4.00 1.00 -0.09
C ALA A 204 3.03 -0.17 0.16
N VAL A 205 3.26 -0.95 1.22
CA VAL A 205 2.34 -2.02 1.64
C VAL A 205 0.98 -1.44 1.99
N ILE A 206 0.95 -0.36 2.78
CA ILE A 206 -0.30 0.29 3.19
C ILE A 206 -1.07 0.83 1.99
N ASN A 207 -0.42 1.54 1.07
CA ASN A 207 -1.07 2.04 -0.13
C ASN A 207 -1.62 0.90 -1.00
N GLY A 208 -0.83 -0.17 -1.18
CA GLY A 208 -1.24 -1.36 -1.92
C GLY A 208 -2.43 -2.07 -1.29
N ALA A 209 -2.44 -2.22 0.04
CA ALA A 209 -3.53 -2.77 0.82
C ALA A 209 -4.83 -1.95 0.69
N MET A 210 -4.74 -0.62 0.83
CA MET A 210 -5.90 0.27 0.66
C MET A 210 -6.45 0.20 -0.78
N ASP A 211 -5.57 0.23 -1.79
CA ASP A 211 -5.99 0.12 -3.20
C ASP A 211 -6.60 -1.25 -3.50
N GLY A 212 -6.03 -2.32 -2.95
CA GLY A 212 -6.59 -3.67 -3.04
C GLY A 212 -7.97 -3.76 -2.41
N PHE A 213 -8.18 -3.18 -1.22
CA PHE A 213 -9.48 -3.12 -0.55
C PHE A 213 -10.52 -2.34 -1.37
N ILE A 214 -10.15 -1.16 -1.88
CA ILE A 214 -11.02 -0.32 -2.71
C ILE A 214 -11.45 -1.06 -3.97
N LEU A 215 -10.49 -1.64 -4.70
CA LEU A 215 -10.76 -2.35 -5.95
C LEU A 215 -11.52 -3.67 -5.72
N GLY A 216 -11.19 -4.40 -4.66
CA GLY A 216 -11.92 -5.60 -4.25
C GLY A 216 -13.39 -5.28 -3.94
N THR A 217 -13.64 -4.22 -3.17
CA THR A 217 -15.00 -3.75 -2.86
C THR A 217 -15.77 -3.38 -4.13
N HIS A 218 -15.11 -2.65 -5.04
CA HIS A 218 -15.69 -2.27 -6.32
C HIS A 218 -16.12 -3.48 -7.17
N LEU A 219 -15.33 -4.56 -7.16
CA LEU A 219 -15.62 -5.77 -7.92
C LEU A 219 -16.82 -6.54 -7.36
N VAL A 220 -16.96 -6.59 -6.03
CA VAL A 220 -18.10 -7.21 -5.33
C VAL A 220 -19.41 -6.49 -5.66
N GLU A 221 -19.43 -5.16 -5.68
CA GLU A 221 -20.65 -4.37 -5.91
C GLU A 221 -21.14 -4.35 -7.37
N LYS A 222 -20.28 -4.66 -8.34
CA LYS A 222 -20.59 -4.50 -9.78
C LYS A 222 -21.42 -5.67 -10.33
N VAL A 223 -22.56 -5.38 -10.96
CA VAL A 223 -23.58 -6.37 -11.36
C VAL A 223 -23.27 -7.15 -12.67
N ASP A 224 -22.38 -6.66 -13.53
CA ASP A 224 -22.05 -7.23 -14.86
C ASP A 224 -20.53 -7.40 -15.04
N PRO A 225 -20.04 -8.27 -15.98
CA PRO A 225 -18.86 -9.11 -15.72
C PRO A 225 -17.63 -8.29 -15.35
N PRO A 226 -16.78 -8.83 -14.46
CA PRO A 226 -15.60 -8.13 -13.99
C PRO A 226 -14.80 -7.64 -15.19
N SER A 227 -14.54 -6.34 -15.24
CA SER A 227 -13.66 -5.76 -16.24
C SER A 227 -12.31 -6.46 -16.14
N ASN A 228 -11.64 -6.64 -17.28
CA ASN A 228 -10.22 -7.00 -17.31
C ASN A 228 -9.47 -6.19 -16.25
N ILE A 229 -8.60 -6.83 -15.48
CA ILE A 229 -7.82 -6.23 -14.39
C ILE A 229 -6.92 -5.15 -14.97
N SER A 230 -6.34 -5.34 -16.15
CA SER A 230 -5.60 -4.27 -16.82
C SER A 230 -6.46 -3.00 -17.02
N VAL A 231 -7.72 -3.15 -17.43
CA VAL A 231 -8.68 -2.05 -17.59
C VAL A 231 -9.04 -1.43 -16.24
N LEU A 232 -9.29 -2.26 -15.23
CA LEU A 232 -9.58 -1.80 -13.87
C LEU A 232 -8.43 -0.95 -13.30
N LEU A 233 -7.19 -1.42 -13.42
CA LEU A 233 -6.01 -0.70 -12.95
C LEU A 233 -5.75 0.55 -13.78
N ASN A 234 -5.91 0.48 -15.10
CA ASN A 234 -5.76 1.63 -15.98
C ASN A 234 -6.78 2.74 -15.67
N ASP A 235 -8.02 2.37 -15.35
CA ASP A 235 -9.04 3.35 -14.96
C ASP A 235 -8.76 3.93 -13.56
N TYR A 236 -8.33 3.10 -12.61
CA TYR A 236 -8.07 3.53 -11.22
C TYR A 236 -6.81 4.38 -11.05
N TYR A 237 -5.72 4.03 -11.74
CA TYR A 237 -4.46 4.78 -11.72
C TYR A 237 -4.40 5.87 -12.80
N GLY A 238 -5.31 5.82 -13.77
CA GLY A 238 -5.44 6.82 -14.83
C GLY A 238 -6.29 8.02 -14.45
N SER A 239 -6.41 8.95 -15.41
CA SER A 239 -7.14 10.21 -15.20
C SER A 239 -8.65 10.05 -15.18
N LYS A 240 -9.20 9.02 -15.83
CA LYS A 240 -10.65 8.80 -16.03
C LYS A 240 -11.37 8.36 -14.74
N GLY A 241 -10.68 7.66 -13.85
CA GLY A 241 -11.29 7.01 -12.69
C GLY A 241 -12.21 5.84 -13.06
N LEU A 242 -12.59 5.06 -12.05
CA LEU A 242 -13.42 3.87 -12.23
C LEU A 242 -14.80 4.22 -12.81
N ASN A 243 -15.19 3.51 -13.88
CA ASN A 243 -16.43 3.73 -14.63
C ASN A 243 -16.59 5.20 -15.12
N GLY A 244 -15.48 5.89 -15.41
CA GLY A 244 -15.49 7.29 -15.84
C GLY A 244 -15.84 8.29 -14.72
N LYS A 245 -15.85 7.84 -13.46
CA LYS A 245 -16.01 8.72 -12.30
C LYS A 245 -14.63 9.16 -11.83
N GLU A 246 -14.20 10.35 -12.26
CA GLU A 246 -12.88 10.92 -11.93
C GLU A 246 -12.55 10.97 -10.43
N LYS A 247 -13.57 10.97 -9.56
CA LYS A 247 -13.40 10.97 -8.10
C LYS A 247 -13.10 9.59 -7.50
N ILE A 248 -13.14 8.52 -8.29
CA ILE A 248 -12.83 7.15 -7.86
C ILE A 248 -11.53 6.70 -8.54
N ARG A 249 -10.42 7.28 -8.11
CA ARG A 249 -9.06 7.02 -8.61
C ARG A 249 -8.04 7.10 -7.47
N SER A 250 -6.85 6.56 -7.71
CA SER A 250 -5.74 6.43 -6.75
C SER A 250 -5.38 7.71 -5.98
N ASN A 251 -5.43 8.89 -6.60
CA ASN A 251 -5.17 10.19 -5.94
C ASN A 251 -6.08 10.42 -4.73
N PHE A 252 -7.30 9.86 -4.75
CA PHE A 252 -8.30 9.98 -3.69
C PHE A 252 -8.36 8.75 -2.78
N ARG A 253 -7.38 7.82 -2.86
CA ARG A 253 -7.30 6.55 -2.10
C ARG A 253 -7.75 6.71 -0.65
N ARG A 254 -7.14 7.64 0.10
CA ARG A 254 -7.43 7.85 1.53
C ARG A 254 -8.89 8.20 1.79
N LYS A 255 -9.45 9.10 0.96
CA LYS A 255 -10.85 9.52 1.04
C LYS A 255 -11.82 8.42 0.64
N ILE A 256 -11.49 7.65 -0.39
CA ILE A 256 -12.32 6.51 -0.84
C ILE A 256 -12.31 5.44 0.24
N PHE A 257 -11.14 5.09 0.78
CA PHE A 257 -11.00 4.13 1.88
C PHE A 257 -11.84 4.55 3.09
N ALA A 258 -11.74 5.82 3.52
CA ALA A 258 -12.53 6.37 4.62
C ALA A 258 -14.05 6.25 4.41
N ALA A 259 -14.51 6.34 3.15
CA ALA A 259 -15.92 6.23 2.81
C ALA A 259 -16.42 4.77 2.78
N LEU A 260 -15.52 3.80 2.59
CA LEU A 260 -15.85 2.39 2.47
C LEU A 260 -15.69 1.62 3.79
N LEU A 261 -14.77 2.03 4.67
CA LEU A 261 -14.49 1.32 5.92
C LEU A 261 -14.42 2.28 7.11
N SER A 262 -15.36 2.10 8.06
CA SER A 262 -15.37 2.90 9.29
C SER A 262 -14.26 2.46 10.25
N LYS A 263 -13.86 3.38 11.12
CA LYS A 263 -12.87 3.13 12.19
C LYS A 263 -13.29 1.98 13.09
N GLU A 264 -14.57 1.93 13.46
CA GLU A 264 -15.16 0.92 14.35
C GLU A 264 -15.12 -0.45 13.69
N LYS A 265 -15.51 -0.54 12.40
CA LYS A 265 -15.46 -1.79 11.67
C LYS A 265 -14.02 -2.28 11.48
N LEU A 266 -13.08 -1.38 11.17
CA LEU A 266 -11.67 -1.74 11.08
C LEU A 266 -11.14 -2.25 12.43
N GLN A 267 -11.48 -1.58 13.54
CA GLN A 267 -11.09 -2.03 14.88
C GLN A 267 -11.59 -3.45 15.19
N GLU A 268 -12.89 -3.70 14.98
CA GLU A 268 -13.50 -5.02 15.15
C GLU A 268 -12.75 -6.09 14.33
N GLN A 269 -12.40 -5.79 13.08
CA GLN A 269 -11.72 -6.73 12.19
C GLN A 269 -10.25 -6.96 12.56
N VAL A 270 -9.57 -5.98 13.17
CA VAL A 270 -8.20 -6.16 13.71
C VAL A 270 -8.25 -7.00 14.99
N GLU A 271 -9.21 -6.76 15.88
CA GLU A 271 -9.40 -7.57 17.09
C GLU A 271 -9.67 -9.04 16.72
N ASN A 272 -10.56 -9.28 15.76
CA ASN A 272 -10.85 -10.63 15.29
C ASN A 272 -9.65 -11.29 14.60
N ALA A 273 -8.85 -10.54 13.85
CA ALA A 273 -7.66 -11.06 13.20
C ALA A 273 -6.59 -11.47 14.21
N LEU A 274 -6.34 -10.65 15.23
CA LEU A 274 -5.43 -10.96 16.33
C LEU A 274 -5.91 -12.16 17.15
N GLY A 275 -7.21 -12.25 17.43
CA GLY A 275 -7.82 -13.41 18.09
C GLY A 275 -7.65 -14.69 17.29
N LEU A 276 -7.75 -14.63 15.96
CA LEU A 276 -7.49 -15.76 15.08
C LEU A 276 -6.01 -16.17 15.13
N LEU A 277 -5.08 -15.22 14.98
CA LEU A 277 -3.63 -15.48 15.04
C LEU A 277 -3.25 -16.18 16.35
N TRP A 278 -3.75 -15.67 17.47
CA TRP A 278 -3.52 -16.26 18.78
C TRP A 278 -4.05 -17.70 18.87
N LYS A 279 -5.29 -17.96 18.40
CA LYS A 279 -5.91 -19.30 18.41
C LYS A 279 -5.20 -20.29 17.49
N MET A 280 -4.70 -19.84 16.34
CA MET A 280 -4.00 -20.70 15.39
C MET A 280 -2.58 -21.08 15.86
N ASN A 281 -2.12 -20.49 16.98
CA ASN A 281 -0.75 -20.60 17.49
C ASN A 281 0.30 -20.17 16.44
N GLU A 282 -0.13 -19.41 15.43
CA GLU A 282 0.76 -18.72 14.51
C GLU A 282 1.26 -17.48 15.25
N ALA A 283 2.58 -17.32 15.35
CA ALA A 283 3.21 -16.28 16.16
C ALA A 283 3.04 -16.41 17.69
N SER A 284 2.96 -17.63 18.22
CA SER A 284 2.85 -17.90 19.67
C SER A 284 3.89 -17.18 20.54
N SER A 285 5.12 -17.01 20.04
CA SER A 285 6.18 -16.24 20.69
C SER A 285 5.90 -14.73 20.74
N LEU A 286 5.13 -14.18 19.79
CA LEU A 286 4.74 -12.76 19.78
C LEU A 286 3.64 -12.48 20.81
N PHE A 287 2.82 -13.47 21.15
CA PHE A 287 1.75 -13.36 22.15
C PHE A 287 2.22 -13.66 23.57
N GLU A 288 3.46 -14.12 23.77
CA GLU A 288 3.97 -14.48 25.09
C GLU A 288 3.93 -13.29 26.06
N GLY A 289 3.22 -13.44 27.17
CA GLY A 289 3.05 -12.37 28.17
C GLY A 289 2.08 -11.26 27.79
N ILE A 290 1.38 -11.35 26.65
CA ILE A 290 0.34 -10.38 26.27
C ILE A 290 -0.99 -10.79 26.89
N THR A 291 -1.52 -9.95 27.79
CA THR A 291 -2.87 -10.09 28.35
C THR A 291 -3.94 -9.56 27.39
N ASP A 292 -5.19 -10.02 27.51
CA ASP A 292 -6.34 -9.49 26.74
C ASP A 292 -6.45 -7.96 26.80
N LYS A 293 -6.30 -7.36 28.00
CA LYS A 293 -6.31 -5.89 28.17
C LYS A 293 -5.23 -5.19 27.35
N LYS A 294 -4.06 -5.82 27.25
CA LYS A 294 -2.94 -5.29 26.47
C LYS A 294 -3.19 -5.44 24.98
N LEU A 295 -3.81 -6.55 24.57
CA LEU A 295 -4.22 -6.76 23.17
C LEU A 295 -5.23 -5.69 22.73
N THR A 296 -6.27 -5.43 23.53
CA THR A 296 -7.23 -4.34 23.26
C THR A 296 -6.55 -2.98 23.15
N PHE A 297 -5.58 -2.69 24.04
CA PHE A 297 -4.81 -1.45 23.97
C PHE A 297 -4.00 -1.36 22.67
N LEU A 298 -3.31 -2.46 22.27
CA LEU A 298 -2.53 -2.51 21.04
C LEU A 298 -3.42 -2.32 19.81
N THR A 299 -4.58 -2.97 19.76
CA THR A 299 -5.54 -2.77 18.67
C THR A 299 -5.98 -1.32 18.59
N LYS A 300 -6.38 -0.71 19.72
CA LYS A 300 -6.79 0.69 19.72
C LYS A 300 -5.67 1.61 19.23
N GLN A 301 -4.44 1.39 19.69
CA GLN A 301 -3.27 2.13 19.22
C GLN A 301 -3.06 1.95 17.71
N ALA A 302 -3.16 0.72 17.21
CA ALA A 302 -3.01 0.40 15.79
C ALA A 302 -4.01 1.16 14.92
N ILE A 303 -5.28 1.16 15.35
CA ILE A 303 -6.35 1.87 14.64
C ILE A 303 -6.15 3.38 14.72
N ASP A 304 -5.88 3.93 15.90
CA ASP A 304 -5.68 5.38 16.07
C ASP A 304 -4.51 5.87 15.20
N GLU A 305 -3.36 5.19 15.25
CA GLU A 305 -2.19 5.55 14.45
C GLU A 305 -2.44 5.39 12.94
N PHE A 306 -3.04 4.29 12.51
CA PHE A 306 -3.36 4.05 11.09
C PHE A 306 -4.34 5.09 10.55
N MET A 307 -5.46 5.32 11.25
CA MET A 307 -6.48 6.26 10.82
C MET A 307 -5.90 7.66 10.72
N THR A 308 -5.13 8.10 11.71
CA THR A 308 -4.58 9.46 11.65
C THR A 308 -3.50 9.61 10.56
N MET A 309 -2.57 8.66 10.41
CA MET A 309 -1.46 8.80 9.45
C MET A 309 -1.86 8.53 7.99
N TYR A 310 -2.79 7.61 7.75
CA TYR A 310 -3.11 7.11 6.40
C TYR A 310 -4.53 7.39 5.94
N VAL A 311 -5.43 7.87 6.80
CA VAL A 311 -6.81 8.23 6.44
C VAL A 311 -7.08 9.72 6.61
N GLU A 312 -6.75 10.30 7.77
CA GLU A 312 -7.05 11.69 8.12
C GLU A 312 -6.00 12.67 7.56
N CYS A 313 -4.71 12.37 7.76
CA CYS A 313 -3.65 13.21 7.24
C CYS A 313 -3.57 13.12 5.70
N PRO A 314 -3.26 14.22 5.00
CA PRO A 314 -3.01 14.17 3.57
C PRO A 314 -1.69 13.45 3.28
N ALA A 315 -1.62 12.77 2.14
CA ALA A 315 -0.38 12.15 1.68
C ALA A 315 0.64 13.24 1.31
N ILE A 316 1.86 13.11 1.80
CA ILE A 316 2.96 14.01 1.43
C ILE A 316 3.88 13.30 0.46
N ILE A 317 4.05 13.89 -0.72
CA ILE A 317 5.02 13.46 -1.72
C ILE A 317 6.41 13.98 -1.33
N PRO A 318 7.37 13.11 -0.99
CA PRO A 318 8.69 13.55 -0.54
C PRO A 318 9.51 14.14 -1.70
N ARG A 319 10.53 14.91 -1.34
CA ARG A 319 11.42 15.63 -2.27
C ARG A 319 11.97 14.78 -3.41
N CYS A 320 12.44 13.58 -3.09
CA CYS A 320 13.00 12.66 -4.07
C CYS A 320 11.97 12.23 -5.12
N ILE A 321 10.69 12.13 -4.75
CA ILE A 321 9.64 11.65 -5.64
C ILE A 321 9.25 12.69 -6.68
N TRP A 322 9.17 13.97 -6.33
CA TRP A 322 8.96 15.03 -7.33
C TRP A 322 10.25 15.48 -8.03
N GLY A 323 11.39 14.83 -7.76
CA GLY A 323 12.67 15.11 -8.42
C GLY A 323 13.30 16.43 -7.98
N ALA A 324 13.21 16.75 -6.69
CA ALA A 324 13.86 17.92 -6.11
C ALA A 324 15.38 17.85 -6.29
N ARG A 325 15.98 18.98 -6.61
CA ARG A 325 17.42 19.17 -6.43
C ARG A 325 17.75 19.21 -4.92
N PRO A 326 18.98 18.86 -4.53
CA PRO A 326 19.47 19.14 -3.19
C PRO A 326 19.34 20.64 -2.85
N TYR A 327 19.14 20.96 -1.58
CA TYR A 327 19.28 22.34 -1.10
C TYR A 327 20.76 22.78 -1.24
N LYS A 328 20.99 24.10 -1.32
CA LYS A 328 22.32 24.71 -1.22
C LYS A 328 22.60 25.00 0.26
N GLY A 329 23.86 24.95 0.68
CA GLY A 329 24.26 25.25 2.06
C GLY A 329 23.74 24.24 3.10
N THR A 330 23.43 24.73 4.31
CA THR A 330 22.93 23.91 5.43
C THR A 330 21.59 24.45 5.91
N PRO A 331 20.50 23.68 5.80
CA PRO A 331 19.18 24.11 6.21
C PRO A 331 19.16 24.42 7.71
N THR A 332 18.60 25.57 8.06
CA THR A 332 18.31 25.88 9.47
C THR A 332 17.16 25.00 9.94
N GLN A 333 17.39 24.22 10.99
CA GLN A 333 16.36 23.42 11.64
C GLN A 333 15.45 24.32 12.47
N LEU A 334 14.13 24.20 12.26
CA LEU A 334 13.15 24.95 13.02
C LEU A 334 12.93 24.29 14.39
N LYS A 335 12.72 25.11 15.42
CA LYS A 335 12.33 24.61 16.75
C LYS A 335 10.83 24.28 16.73
N LEU A 336 10.50 23.02 16.94
CA LEU A 336 9.13 22.54 17.10
C LEU A 336 8.69 22.69 18.57
N PRO A 337 7.40 22.95 18.86
CA PRO A 337 6.33 23.25 17.92
C PRO A 337 6.44 24.67 17.30
N LEU A 338 6.29 24.80 15.98
CA LEU A 338 5.98 26.09 15.32
C LEU A 338 4.69 26.76 15.86
N GLY A 339 4.75 28.06 16.15
CA GLY A 339 3.59 28.86 16.60
C GLY A 339 2.79 29.58 15.51
N PHE A 340 3.23 29.51 14.25
CA PHE A 340 2.59 30.21 13.12
C PHE A 340 2.55 29.35 11.86
N VAL A 341 1.49 29.52 11.07
CA VAL A 341 1.33 28.96 9.72
C VAL A 341 1.00 30.11 8.79
N TYR A 342 1.73 30.24 7.68
CA TYR A 342 1.51 31.26 6.67
C TYR A 342 1.03 30.60 5.38
N ILE A 343 -0.15 31.00 4.91
CA ILE A 343 -0.76 30.46 3.70
C ILE A 343 -0.38 31.35 2.52
N HIS A 344 0.19 30.77 1.49
CA HIS A 344 0.61 31.45 0.26
C HIS A 344 0.05 30.75 -0.98
N HIS A 345 -0.26 31.52 -2.02
CA HIS A 345 -0.46 30.99 -3.37
C HIS A 345 0.81 31.17 -4.18
N THR A 346 1.00 30.34 -5.22
CA THR A 346 2.11 30.48 -6.18
C THR A 346 1.70 31.43 -7.30
N SER A 347 2.47 32.49 -7.54
CA SER A 347 2.21 33.41 -8.67
C SER A 347 2.57 32.78 -10.02
N THR A 348 3.68 32.05 -10.07
CA THR A 348 4.15 31.31 -11.24
C THR A 348 4.70 29.97 -10.75
N PRO A 349 4.20 28.83 -11.24
CA PRO A 349 3.11 28.64 -12.21
C PRO A 349 1.76 29.20 -11.72
N SER A 350 1.03 29.86 -12.63
CA SER A 350 -0.21 30.59 -12.29
C SER A 350 -1.48 29.75 -12.44
N LYS A 351 -1.37 28.56 -13.05
CA LYS A 351 -2.48 27.62 -13.22
C LYS A 351 -2.28 26.45 -12.24
N PRO A 352 -3.34 25.97 -11.59
CA PRO A 352 -3.24 24.76 -10.79
C PRO A 352 -2.90 23.57 -11.68
N CYS A 353 -1.93 22.78 -11.25
CA CYS A 353 -1.63 21.49 -11.85
C CYS A 353 -2.67 20.45 -11.39
N GLN A 354 -2.96 19.44 -12.22
CA GLN A 354 -4.03 18.45 -11.97
C GLN A 354 -3.58 16.99 -12.07
N ASN A 355 -2.28 16.78 -12.25
CA ASN A 355 -1.67 15.45 -12.26
C ASN A 355 -0.25 15.55 -11.72
N PHE A 356 0.23 14.45 -11.15
CA PHE A 356 1.53 14.38 -10.49
C PHE A 356 2.67 14.85 -11.40
N SER A 357 2.74 14.39 -12.66
CA SER A 357 3.83 14.76 -13.58
C SER A 357 3.94 16.28 -13.78
N THR A 358 2.80 16.93 -14.03
CA THR A 358 2.72 18.39 -14.20
C THR A 358 3.04 19.11 -12.89
N CYS A 359 2.45 18.68 -11.78
CA CYS A 359 2.70 19.25 -10.46
C CYS A 359 4.17 19.12 -10.03
N ALA A 360 4.81 17.98 -10.29
CA ALA A 360 6.21 17.77 -10.01
C ALA A 360 7.10 18.66 -10.91
N ALA A 361 6.73 18.83 -12.19
CA ALA A 361 7.43 19.77 -13.08
C ALA A 361 7.33 21.22 -12.60
N ASP A 362 6.16 21.63 -12.12
CA ASP A 362 5.88 22.94 -11.55
C ASP A 362 6.70 23.18 -10.27
N MET A 363 6.74 22.19 -9.36
CA MET A 363 7.58 22.21 -8.16
C MET A 363 9.07 22.36 -8.51
N ARG A 364 9.57 21.59 -9.49
CA ARG A 364 10.95 21.73 -9.97
C ARG A 364 11.21 23.09 -10.61
N SER A 365 10.23 23.67 -11.32
CA SER A 365 10.33 25.00 -11.92
C SER A 365 10.46 26.09 -10.86
N MET A 366 9.62 26.04 -9.82
CA MET A 366 9.70 26.96 -8.69
C MET A 366 11.01 26.82 -7.92
N GLN A 367 11.47 25.59 -7.69
CA GLN A 367 12.75 25.35 -7.03
C GLN A 367 13.91 25.98 -7.82
N ARG A 368 13.97 25.76 -9.14
CA ARG A 368 14.99 26.37 -10.00
C ARG A 368 14.96 27.89 -9.90
N PHE A 369 13.78 28.51 -10.00
CA PHE A 369 13.66 29.95 -9.87
C PHE A 369 14.16 30.49 -8.53
N HIS A 370 13.78 29.84 -7.42
CA HIS A 370 14.26 30.25 -6.10
C HIS A 370 15.77 30.07 -5.95
N GLN A 371 16.33 28.95 -6.41
CA GLN A 371 17.74 28.65 -6.24
C GLN A 371 18.66 29.40 -7.20
N ASP A 372 18.30 29.49 -8.47
CA ASP A 372 19.18 29.93 -9.55
C ASP A 372 19.00 31.42 -9.86
N ASP A 373 17.75 31.92 -9.83
CA ASP A 373 17.46 33.34 -10.09
C ASP A 373 17.47 34.20 -8.82
N ARG A 374 16.90 33.70 -7.71
CA ARG A 374 16.86 34.44 -6.43
C ARG A 374 18.05 34.17 -5.51
N GLY A 375 18.86 33.16 -5.82
CA GLY A 375 20.01 32.76 -5.00
C GLY A 375 19.63 32.19 -3.63
N TRP A 376 18.41 31.67 -3.47
CA TRP A 376 17.98 31.03 -2.22
C TRP A 376 18.56 29.62 -2.10
N ASP A 377 18.59 29.10 -0.87
CA ASP A 377 19.13 27.76 -0.61
C ASP A 377 18.21 26.65 -1.13
N ASP A 378 16.90 26.89 -1.20
CA ASP A 378 15.92 25.91 -1.65
C ASP A 378 14.59 26.58 -2.07
N ILE A 379 13.59 25.77 -2.40
CA ILE A 379 12.22 26.25 -2.57
C ILE A 379 11.71 26.94 -1.28
N GLY A 380 11.18 28.15 -1.39
CA GLY A 380 10.80 28.99 -0.25
C GLY A 380 9.52 28.58 0.49
N TYR A 381 8.97 27.39 0.24
CA TYR A 381 7.73 26.92 0.84
C TYR A 381 7.93 25.58 1.54
N ARG A 382 7.12 25.31 2.57
CA ARG A 382 7.09 24.03 3.29
C ARG A 382 5.66 23.53 3.35
N ALA A 383 5.47 22.25 3.07
CA ALA A 383 4.30 21.51 3.52
C ALA A 383 4.60 20.97 4.91
N HIS A 384 3.72 21.20 5.89
CA HIS A 384 3.86 20.63 7.21
C HIS A 384 2.95 19.42 7.35
N PRO A 385 3.47 18.18 7.44
CA PRO A 385 2.73 17.12 8.09
C PRO A 385 2.59 17.47 9.56
N VAL A 386 1.41 17.24 10.11
CA VAL A 386 1.25 17.02 11.55
C VAL A 386 1.67 15.57 11.78
N ASP A 387 2.75 15.31 12.52
CA ASP A 387 2.99 13.97 13.07
C ASP A 387 2.04 13.81 14.26
N PRO A 388 1.02 12.94 14.18
CA PRO A 388 0.07 12.77 15.28
C PRO A 388 0.68 12.15 16.54
N ARG A 389 1.89 11.59 16.47
CA ARG A 389 2.63 11.07 17.63
C ARG A 389 3.26 12.19 18.46
N ASP A 390 3.33 13.41 17.92
CA ASP A 390 3.68 14.62 18.66
C ASP A 390 2.41 15.27 19.22
N THR A 391 2.04 14.89 20.45
CA THR A 391 0.81 15.31 21.16
C THR A 391 0.73 16.80 21.49
N THR A 392 1.60 17.64 20.93
CA THR A 392 1.68 19.07 21.25
C THR A 392 0.91 20.00 20.31
N LYS A 393 0.23 19.51 19.24
CA LYS A 393 -0.29 20.45 18.21
C LYS A 393 -1.63 20.08 17.55
N SER A 394 -2.52 21.07 17.52
CA SER A 394 -3.84 21.06 16.89
C SER A 394 -3.90 21.91 15.61
N LEU A 395 -4.71 21.44 14.64
CA LEU A 395 -5.39 22.16 13.52
C LEU A 395 -4.53 22.67 12.34
N VAL A 396 -4.82 22.20 11.12
CA VAL A 396 -5.69 22.84 10.09
C VAL A 396 -5.59 22.03 8.77
N ASP A 397 -6.74 21.85 8.13
CA ASP A 397 -7.00 21.28 6.80
C ASP A 397 -6.33 22.10 5.67
N PRO A 398 -5.41 21.52 4.88
CA PRO A 398 -4.77 22.22 3.76
C PRO A 398 -5.63 22.12 2.50
N GLY A 399 -6.45 23.15 2.30
CA GLY A 399 -7.05 23.43 1.00
C GLY A 399 -6.00 23.54 -0.12
N GLU A 400 -6.24 22.80 -1.20
CA GLU A 400 -5.86 23.06 -2.59
C GLU A 400 -4.37 23.12 -3.01
N ALA A 401 -3.40 22.80 -2.15
CA ALA A 401 -1.98 22.72 -2.56
C ALA A 401 -1.32 21.34 -2.38
N LEU A 402 -2.10 20.30 -2.06
CA LEU A 402 -1.63 18.92 -2.00
C LEU A 402 -2.38 18.12 -3.04
N PHE A 403 -1.71 17.87 -4.17
CA PHE A 403 -2.06 16.99 -5.28
C PHE A 403 -3.51 16.46 -5.25
N ALA A 404 -4.43 17.22 -5.85
CA ALA A 404 -5.81 16.77 -6.09
C ALA A 404 -5.89 15.64 -7.14
#